data_AF-A0A929YW16-F1
#
_entry.id   AF-A0A929YW16-F1
#
_cell.length_a   1.000
_cell.length_b   1.000
_cell.length_c   1.000
_cell.angle_alpha   90.00
_cell.angle_beta   90.00
_cell.angle_gamma   90.00
#
_symmetry.space_group_name_H-M   'P 1'
#
loop_
_entity.id
_entity.type
_entity.pdbx_description
1 polymer ?
#
loop_
_entity_poly.entity_id
_entity_poly.type
_entity_poly.pdbx_seq_one_letter_code
_entity_poly.pdbx_strand_id
1 'polypeptide(L)'
;LEEEMKKVCANLYISTDDGSYGFKGNASQYLEDLVVNQGKKYNHAVIIGPMIMMKFTTMMTKKLNIPTIVSLNSIMVDATGMCGACRVTVGGQMKFTCVDGPEFDGFEVNFDEAMRRQTMYKSAEGRKLLRQQDKGTHAKNPYCDCKEEE
;
A
#
# COMPACT_ATOMS: atom_id res chain seq x y z
N LEU A 1 12.74 -12.51 -6.61
CA LEU A 1 12.53 -11.61 -5.46
C LEU A 1 13.07 -12.16 -4.15
N GLU A 2 12.73 -13.36 -3.70
CA GLU A 2 13.25 -13.83 -2.40
C GLU A 2 14.79 -13.83 -2.32
N GLU A 3 15.46 -14.43 -3.31
CA GLU A 3 16.93 -14.43 -3.40
C GLU A 3 17.56 -13.05 -3.58
N GLU A 4 16.80 -12.09 -4.12
CA GLU A 4 17.26 -10.71 -4.27
C GLU A 4 17.16 -9.96 -2.94
N MET A 5 16.05 -10.16 -2.21
CA MET A 5 15.83 -9.57 -0.89
C MET A 5 16.80 -10.12 0.16
N LYS A 6 17.09 -11.43 0.14
CA LYS A 6 18.09 -12.05 1.03
C LYS A 6 19.47 -11.41 0.92
N LYS A 7 19.84 -10.90 -0.26
CA LYS A 7 21.16 -10.25 -0.47
C LYS A 7 21.27 -8.87 0.16
N VAL A 8 20.16 -8.18 0.37
CA VAL A 8 20.12 -6.80 0.88
C VAL A 8 19.56 -6.69 2.29
N CYS A 9 18.89 -7.74 2.79
CA CYS A 9 18.31 -7.76 4.13
C CYS A 9 19.17 -8.58 5.10
N ALA A 10 19.46 -8.03 6.28
CA ALA A 10 20.11 -8.80 7.36
C ALA A 10 19.22 -9.95 7.86
N ASN A 11 17.90 -9.76 7.83
CA ASN A 11 16.90 -10.78 8.12
C ASN A 11 15.78 -10.69 7.09
N LEU A 12 15.36 -11.83 6.56
CA LEU A 12 14.19 -11.93 5.70
C LEU A 12 13.11 -12.76 6.40
N TYR A 13 11.94 -12.15 6.58
CA TYR A 13 10.77 -12.77 7.20
C TYR A 13 9.67 -12.87 6.16
N ILE A 14 9.21 -14.09 5.89
CA ILE A 14 8.21 -14.38 4.86
C ILE A 14 6.92 -14.84 5.55
N SER A 15 5.80 -14.33 5.07
CA SER A 15 4.47 -14.56 5.63
C SER A 15 3.50 -14.89 4.50
N THR A 16 2.68 -15.92 4.68
CA THR A 16 1.54 -16.19 3.80
C THR A 16 0.27 -16.38 4.62
N ASP A 17 -0.85 -15.86 4.12
CA ASP A 17 -2.13 -15.88 4.86
C ASP A 17 -2.58 -17.32 5.18
N ASP A 18 -2.31 -18.27 4.29
CA ASP A 18 -2.65 -19.68 4.44
C ASP A 18 -1.60 -20.51 5.22
N GLY A 19 -0.39 -19.97 5.42
CA GLY A 19 0.73 -20.68 6.02
C GLY A 19 1.37 -21.72 5.11
N SER A 20 1.10 -21.69 3.79
CA SER A 20 1.78 -22.53 2.81
C SER A 20 3.30 -22.31 2.80
N TYR A 21 3.77 -21.13 3.18
CA TYR A 21 5.18 -20.81 3.24
C TYR A 21 5.50 -19.73 4.29
N GLY A 22 6.49 -19.99 5.15
CA GLY A 22 6.88 -19.05 6.20
C GLY A 22 5.86 -18.95 7.34
N PHE A 23 5.65 -17.74 7.86
CA PHE A 23 4.69 -17.47 8.93
C PHE A 23 3.25 -17.51 8.41
N LYS A 24 2.37 -18.21 9.14
CA LYS A 24 0.94 -18.24 8.83
C LYS A 24 0.25 -16.98 9.34
N GLY A 25 -0.14 -16.11 8.41
CA GLY A 25 -0.81 -14.85 8.67
C GLY A 25 -0.28 -13.72 7.80
N ASN A 26 -0.67 -12.49 8.12
CA ASN A 26 -0.23 -11.32 7.39
C ASN A 26 1.05 -10.69 8.00
N ALA A 27 1.71 -9.82 7.23
CA ALA A 27 2.96 -9.18 7.63
C ALA A 27 2.85 -8.36 8.93
N SER A 28 1.69 -7.77 9.23
CA SER A 28 1.48 -7.01 10.48
C SER A 28 1.50 -7.94 11.70
N GLN A 29 0.90 -9.13 11.58
CA GLN A 29 0.90 -10.12 12.65
C GLN A 29 2.31 -10.67 12.87
N TYR A 30 3.06 -10.91 11.78
CA TYR A 30 4.43 -11.39 11.93
C TYR A 30 5.32 -10.33 12.59
N LEU A 31 5.17 -9.04 12.26
CA LEU A 31 5.88 -7.95 12.95
C LEU A 31 5.55 -7.90 14.45
N GLU A 32 4.28 -8.06 14.82
CA GLU A 32 3.86 -8.12 16.22
C GLU A 32 4.52 -9.29 16.95
N ASP A 33 4.52 -10.49 16.37
CA ASP A 33 5.19 -11.67 16.94
C ASP A 33 6.69 -11.45 17.15
N LEU A 34 7.37 -10.86 16.15
CA LEU A 34 8.79 -10.54 16.22
C LEU A 34 9.11 -9.60 17.40
N VAL A 35 8.26 -8.60 17.65
CA VAL A 35 8.50 -7.59 18.70
C VAL A 35 8.06 -8.10 20.07
N VAL A 36 6.84 -8.61 20.17
CA VAL A 36 6.19 -8.95 21.44
C VAL A 36 6.67 -10.31 21.98
N ASN A 37 6.70 -11.34 21.12
CA ASN A 37 6.98 -12.70 21.57
C ASN A 37 8.48 -13.05 21.44
N GLN A 38 9.14 -12.59 20.37
CA GLN A 38 10.57 -12.87 20.15
C GLN A 38 11.48 -11.79 20.74
N GLY A 39 10.92 -10.70 21.28
CA GLY A 39 11.68 -9.64 21.95
C GLY A 39 12.59 -8.83 21.04
N LYS A 40 12.37 -8.86 19.72
CA LYS A 40 13.16 -8.07 18.76
C LYS A 40 12.82 -6.60 18.89
N LYS A 41 13.83 -5.75 18.69
CA LYS A 41 13.69 -4.30 18.77
C LYS A 41 13.92 -3.69 17.40
N TYR A 42 12.97 -2.85 16.99
CA TYR A 42 13.06 -2.04 15.79
C TYR A 42 12.85 -0.57 16.18
N ASN A 43 13.59 0.31 15.53
CA ASN A 43 13.55 1.76 15.76
C ASN A 43 12.81 2.52 14.66
N HIS A 44 12.51 1.86 13.54
CA HIS A 44 11.87 2.45 12.38
C HIS A 44 11.17 1.38 11.54
N ALA A 45 10.02 1.71 10.97
CA ALA A 45 9.29 0.88 10.03
C ALA A 45 9.03 1.65 8.73
N VAL A 46 9.28 1.01 7.60
CA VAL A 46 8.87 1.50 6.27
C VAL A 46 7.86 0.51 5.71
N ILE A 47 6.66 0.98 5.37
CA ILE A 47 5.55 0.12 4.93
C ILE A 47 5.17 0.48 3.51
N ILE A 48 5.18 -0.54 2.64
CA ILE A 48 4.83 -0.42 1.22
C ILE A 48 3.90 -1.57 0.87
N GLY A 49 2.72 -1.27 0.32
CA GLY A 49 1.79 -2.29 -0.13
C GLY A 49 0.38 -1.74 -0.36
N PRO A 50 -0.65 -2.60 -0.31
CA PRO A 50 -2.04 -2.16 -0.42
C PRO A 50 -2.41 -1.14 0.66
N MET A 51 -3.23 -0.14 0.32
CA MET A 51 -3.62 0.96 1.23
C MET A 51 -4.21 0.44 2.56
N ILE A 52 -4.99 -0.64 2.49
CA ILE A 52 -5.56 -1.29 3.67
C ILE A 52 -4.49 -1.95 4.57
N MET A 53 -3.48 -2.59 3.96
CA MET A 53 -2.35 -3.17 4.68
C MET A 53 -1.54 -2.06 5.35
N MET A 54 -1.25 -0.97 4.63
CA MET A 54 -0.54 0.17 5.20
C MET A 54 -1.27 0.76 6.41
N LYS A 55 -2.60 0.91 6.33
CA LYS A 55 -3.44 1.38 7.45
C LYS A 55 -3.29 0.49 8.69
N PHE A 56 -3.51 -0.81 8.56
CA PHE A 56 -3.49 -1.73 9.70
C PHE A 56 -2.09 -1.90 10.29
N THR A 57 -1.07 -2.04 9.45
CA THR A 57 0.32 -2.16 9.91
C THR A 57 0.77 -0.87 10.60
N THR A 58 0.36 0.30 10.12
CA THR A 58 0.66 1.58 10.79
C THR A 58 -0.01 1.70 12.16
N MET A 59 -1.26 1.24 12.29
CA MET A 59 -1.93 1.20 13.60
C MET A 59 -1.21 0.23 14.55
N MET A 60 -0.69 -0.88 14.04
CA MET A 60 0.09 -1.84 14.82
C MET A 60 1.42 -1.23 15.29
N THR A 61 2.21 -0.65 14.38
CA THR A 61 3.49 -0.02 14.73
C THR A 61 3.32 1.15 15.69
N LYS A 62 2.19 1.88 15.62
CA LYS A 62 1.82 2.90 16.61
C LYS A 62 1.67 2.31 18.02
N LYS A 63 1.02 1.15 18.17
CA LYS A 63 0.90 0.45 19.47
C LYS A 63 2.26 -0.04 19.98
N LEU A 64 3.14 -0.45 19.07
CA LEU A 64 4.50 -0.89 19.39
C LEU A 64 5.49 0.27 19.62
N ASN A 65 5.04 1.54 19.50
CA ASN A 65 5.87 2.74 19.57
C ASN A 65 7.05 2.73 18.59
N ILE A 66 6.81 2.24 17.36
CA ILE A 66 7.82 2.21 16.28
C ILE A 66 7.50 3.34 15.28
N PRO A 67 8.34 4.38 15.17
CA PRO A 67 8.20 5.42 14.14
C PRO A 67 8.04 4.81 12.74
N THR A 68 7.04 5.28 11.98
CA THR A 68 6.60 4.59 10.77
C THR A 68 6.46 5.54 9.59
N ILE A 69 7.11 5.20 8.48
CA ILE A 69 6.91 5.83 7.17
C ILE A 69 6.07 4.91 6.29
N VAL A 70 5.15 5.49 5.54
CA VAL A 70 4.34 4.78 4.53
C VAL A 70 4.55 5.38 3.15
N SER A 71 4.68 4.52 2.14
CA SER A 71 4.78 4.96 0.73
C SER A 71 3.41 4.84 0.06
N LEU A 72 2.73 5.97 -0.12
CA LEU A 72 1.34 6.00 -0.59
C LEU A 72 1.23 5.73 -2.10
N ASN A 73 0.30 4.86 -2.47
CA ASN A 73 -0.04 4.54 -3.86
C ASN A 73 -1.30 5.30 -4.34
N SER A 74 -1.27 6.63 -4.24
CA SER A 74 -2.36 7.51 -4.70
C SER A 74 -2.52 7.51 -6.23
N ILE A 75 -3.72 7.82 -6.72
CA ILE A 75 -3.97 7.97 -8.17
C ILE A 75 -3.12 9.13 -8.71
N MET A 76 -2.34 8.89 -9.76
CA MET A 76 -1.49 9.89 -10.42
C MET A 76 -1.91 10.07 -11.88
N VAL A 77 -1.77 11.30 -12.39
CA VAL A 77 -2.02 11.63 -13.80
C VAL A 77 -0.78 12.30 -14.38
N ASP A 78 -0.43 13.49 -13.89
CA ASP A 78 0.69 14.30 -14.37
C ASP A 78 2.02 14.00 -13.67
N ALA A 79 1.97 13.52 -12.42
CA ALA A 79 3.11 13.22 -11.55
C ALA A 79 4.12 14.38 -11.36
N THR A 80 3.71 15.62 -11.60
CA THR A 80 4.59 16.82 -11.54
C THR A 80 4.01 17.95 -10.70
N GLY A 81 2.84 17.73 -10.09
CA GLY A 81 2.20 18.65 -9.15
C GLY A 81 1.16 19.58 -9.78
N MET A 82 0.87 19.41 -11.07
CA MET A 82 -0.01 20.30 -11.83
C MET A 82 -1.50 19.99 -11.66
N CYS A 83 -1.90 18.72 -11.46
CA CYS A 83 -3.33 18.36 -11.47
C CYS A 83 -3.95 18.07 -10.09
N GLY A 84 -3.15 17.76 -9.07
CA GLY A 84 -3.65 17.41 -7.74
C GLY A 84 -4.48 16.11 -7.65
N ALA A 85 -4.41 15.22 -8.65
CA ALA A 85 -5.07 13.91 -8.61
C ALA A 85 -4.55 13.06 -7.44
N CYS A 86 -3.25 13.15 -7.16
CA CYS A 86 -2.57 12.39 -6.11
C CYS A 86 -2.65 13.03 -4.72
N ARG A 87 -3.55 14.00 -4.52
CA ARG A 87 -3.68 14.70 -3.23
C ARG A 87 -4.13 13.75 -2.12
N VAL A 88 -3.58 13.97 -0.94
CA VAL A 88 -3.86 13.26 0.32
C VAL A 88 -3.83 14.26 1.48
N THR A 89 -4.60 14.00 2.54
CA THR A 89 -4.47 14.76 3.79
C THR A 89 -3.46 14.08 4.71
N VAL A 90 -2.42 14.82 5.10
CA VAL A 90 -1.39 14.39 6.07
C VAL A 90 -1.23 15.47 7.13
N GLY A 91 -1.42 15.13 8.40
CA GLY A 91 -1.33 16.06 9.53
C GLY A 91 -2.29 17.25 9.43
N GLY A 92 -3.49 17.00 8.89
CA GLY A 92 -4.50 18.03 8.65
C GLY A 92 -4.19 18.97 7.47
N GLN A 93 -3.11 18.74 6.72
CA GLN A 93 -2.74 19.53 5.55
C GLN A 93 -2.91 18.73 4.26
N MET A 94 -3.36 19.40 3.21
CA MET A 94 -3.35 18.81 1.86
C MET A 94 -1.91 18.73 1.34
N LYS A 95 -1.51 17.55 0.88
CA LYS A 95 -0.20 17.24 0.28
C LYS A 95 -0.38 16.50 -1.04
N PHE A 96 0.56 16.65 -1.96
CA PHE A 96 0.55 15.98 -3.25
C PHE A 96 1.58 14.85 -3.24
N THR A 97 1.11 13.61 -3.37
CA THR A 97 1.98 12.42 -3.29
C THR A 97 3.15 12.45 -4.28
N CYS A 98 2.97 13.04 -5.47
CA CYS A 98 4.02 13.10 -6.50
C CYS A 98 5.10 14.17 -6.27
N VAL A 99 4.87 15.16 -5.41
CA VAL A 99 5.81 16.28 -5.17
C VAL A 99 6.25 16.32 -3.71
N ASP A 100 5.30 16.20 -2.78
CA ASP A 100 5.55 16.23 -1.34
C ASP A 100 5.89 14.84 -0.76
N GLY A 101 5.67 13.77 -1.53
CA GLY A 101 5.81 12.38 -1.10
C GLY A 101 6.77 11.57 -2.00
N PRO A 102 6.47 10.28 -2.29
CA PRO A 102 5.28 9.51 -1.89
C PRO A 102 5.30 9.02 -0.44
N GLU A 103 6.41 9.23 0.25
CA GLU A 103 6.66 8.80 1.62
C GLU A 103 6.19 9.85 2.63
N PHE A 104 5.35 9.42 3.57
CA PHE A 104 4.80 10.28 4.61
C PHE A 104 4.88 9.59 5.97
N ASP A 105 4.81 10.38 7.06
CA ASP A 105 4.60 9.84 8.41
C ASP A 105 3.25 9.12 8.46
N GLY A 106 3.29 7.80 8.63
CA GLY A 106 2.10 6.96 8.64
C GLY A 106 1.09 7.38 9.72
N PHE A 107 1.54 7.93 10.84
CA PHE A 107 0.65 8.31 11.94
C PHE A 107 -0.20 9.53 11.64
N GLU A 108 0.20 10.32 10.64
CA GLU A 108 -0.44 11.57 10.24
C GLU A 108 -1.30 11.41 8.96
N VAL A 109 -1.23 10.26 8.28
CA VAL A 109 -1.98 10.01 7.03
C VAL A 109 -3.46 9.75 7.30
N ASN A 110 -4.33 10.44 6.56
CA ASN A 110 -5.75 10.11 6.48
C ASN A 110 -6.01 8.93 5.52
N PHE A 111 -5.85 7.70 6.03
CA PHE A 111 -6.05 6.49 5.23
C PHE A 111 -7.49 6.33 4.70
N ASP A 112 -8.51 6.78 5.44
CA ASP A 112 -9.91 6.63 5.01
C ASP A 112 -10.26 7.51 3.82
N GLU A 113 -9.73 8.73 3.79
CA GLU A 113 -9.76 9.56 2.58
C GLU A 113 -9.01 8.90 1.43
N ALA A 114 -7.75 8.48 1.66
CA ALA A 114 -6.91 7.92 0.61
C ALA A 114 -7.53 6.65 -0.03
N MET A 115 -8.10 5.75 0.78
CA MET A 115 -8.81 4.55 0.31
C MET A 115 -10.06 4.90 -0.50
N ARG A 116 -10.88 5.84 -0.03
CA ARG A 116 -12.08 6.30 -0.76
C ARG A 116 -11.72 6.92 -2.10
N ARG A 117 -10.59 7.62 -2.20
CA ARG A 117 -10.12 8.19 -3.46
C ARG A 117 -9.69 7.10 -4.45
N GLN A 118 -9.07 6.02 -3.99
CA GLN A 118 -8.67 4.89 -4.84
C GLN A 118 -9.86 4.15 -5.48
N THR A 119 -11.06 4.23 -4.91
CA THR A 119 -12.24 3.54 -5.46
C THR A 119 -13.03 4.39 -6.46
N MET A 120 -12.67 5.66 -6.66
CA MET A 120 -13.42 6.62 -7.48
C MET A 120 -13.69 6.14 -8.92
N TYR A 121 -12.76 5.40 -9.52
CA TYR A 121 -12.87 4.89 -10.89
C TYR A 121 -13.25 3.40 -10.97
N LYS A 122 -13.68 2.78 -9.86
CA LYS A 122 -14.07 1.36 -9.84
C LYS A 122 -15.53 1.10 -10.26
N SER A 123 -16.28 2.11 -10.71
CA SER A 123 -17.67 1.94 -11.12
C SER A 123 -17.81 0.99 -12.32
N ALA A 124 -18.91 0.23 -12.37
CA ALA A 124 -19.19 -0.69 -13.48
C ALA A 124 -19.27 0.06 -14.83
N GLU A 125 -19.90 1.24 -14.83
CA GLU A 125 -19.98 2.12 -15.99
C GLU A 125 -18.59 2.61 -16.44
N GLY A 126 -17.73 2.99 -15.50
CA GLY A 126 -16.35 3.41 -15.79
C GLY A 126 -15.51 2.29 -16.38
N ARG A 127 -15.64 1.06 -15.85
CA ARG A 127 -14.99 -0.13 -16.41
C ARG A 127 -15.46 -0.44 -17.83
N LYS A 128 -16.77 -0.32 -18.09
CA LYS A 128 -17.36 -0.54 -19.42
C LYS A 128 -16.87 0.52 -20.42
N LEU A 129 -16.83 1.79 -20.02
CA LEU A 129 -16.32 2.88 -20.84
C LEU A 129 -14.83 2.68 -21.17
N LEU A 130 -14.01 2.34 -20.18
CA LEU A 130 -12.58 2.03 -20.38
C LEU A 130 -12.38 0.88 -21.37
N ARG A 131 -13.21 -0.18 -21.30
CA ARG A 131 -13.14 -1.29 -22.27
C ARG A 131 -13.42 -0.84 -23.70
N GLN A 132 -14.42 0.03 -23.88
CA GLN A 132 -14.76 0.58 -25.18
C GLN A 132 -13.62 1.47 -25.73
N GLN A 133 -13.05 2.32 -24.88
CA GLN A 133 -11.96 3.23 -25.25
C GLN A 133 -10.68 2.48 -25.60
N ASP A 134 -10.30 1.50 -24.78
CA ASP A 134 -9.05 0.74 -24.94
C ASP A 134 -9.19 -0.45 -25.91
N LYS A 135 -10.37 -0.65 -26.52
CA LYS A 135 -10.69 -1.76 -27.42
C LYS A 135 -10.34 -3.14 -26.82
N GLY A 136 -10.52 -3.29 -25.51
CA GLY A 136 -10.20 -4.52 -24.78
C GLY A 136 -8.70 -4.84 -24.63
N THR A 137 -7.79 -3.94 -25.02
CA THR A 137 -6.34 -4.19 -24.91
C THR A 137 -5.86 -4.31 -23.47
N HIS A 138 -6.47 -3.58 -22.53
CA HIS A 138 -6.12 -3.67 -21.11
C HIS A 138 -6.54 -4.99 -20.46
N ALA A 139 -7.54 -5.71 -21.00
CA ALA A 139 -8.02 -6.97 -20.42
C ALA A 139 -6.97 -8.10 -20.54
N LYS A 140 -6.03 -7.95 -21.47
CA LYS A 140 -4.86 -8.84 -21.61
C LYS A 140 -3.79 -8.59 -20.54
N ASN A 141 -3.85 -7.47 -19.82
CA ASN A 141 -2.93 -7.20 -18.73
C ASN A 141 -3.28 -8.09 -17.53
N PRO A 142 -2.37 -8.96 -17.06
CA PRO A 142 -2.65 -9.89 -15.96
C PRO A 142 -2.98 -9.19 -14.63
N TYR A 143 -2.66 -7.90 -14.51
CA TYR A 143 -2.94 -7.07 -13.34
C TYR A 143 -4.23 -6.25 -13.45
N CYS A 144 -5.02 -6.43 -14.52
CA CYS A 144 -6.29 -5.72 -14.68
C CYS A 144 -7.45 -6.51 -14.08
N ASP A 145 -8.18 -5.88 -13.15
CA ASP A 145 -9.41 -6.42 -12.56
C ASP A 145 -10.63 -6.39 -13.51
N CYS A 146 -10.51 -5.73 -14.67
CA CYS A 146 -11.57 -5.67 -15.68
C CYS A 146 -11.58 -6.93 -16.55
N LYS A 147 -11.55 -8.13 -15.97
CA LYS A 147 -11.60 -9.40 -16.71
C LYS A 147 -12.94 -9.59 -17.41
N GLU A 148 -12.92 -10.13 -18.62
CA GLU A 148 -14.12 -10.45 -19.41
C GLU A 148 -15.16 -11.11 -18.49
N GLU A 149 -16.36 -10.52 -18.42
CA GLU A 149 -17.52 -11.24 -17.91
C GLU A 149 -17.94 -12.11 -19.10
N GLU A 150 -17.97 -13.44 -18.90
CA GLU A 150 -18.46 -14.42 -19.89
C GLU A 150 -19.87 -14.08 -20.39
#